data_AF-A0A4V4N7G4-F1
#
_entry.id   AF-A0A4V4N7G4-F1
#
_cell.length_a   1.000
_cell.length_b   1.000
_cell.length_c   1.000
_cell.angle_alpha   90.00
_cell.angle_beta   90.00
_cell.angle_gamma   90.00
#
_symmetry.space_group_name_H-M   'P 1'
#
loop_
_entity.id
_entity.type
_entity.pdbx_description
1 polymer ?
#
loop_
_entity_poly.entity_id
_entity_poly.type
_entity_poly.pdbx_seq_one_letter_code
_entity_poly.pdbx_strand_id
1 'polypeptide(L)'
;MSNSTQSCPVGGLILAEGSIELNAGKPTTTLKVRNTGDRPIQVGSHFHFFEANAYLEFDRSQAFGKRLDIPATTAVRFEPGDEKEVTLIPIGGGQRIYGFNNLVDGWTGSEHDHAYRPRFGEAMRRVELLGFKNKR
;
A
#
# COMPACT_ATOMS: atom_id res chain seq x y z
N MET A 1 -25.15 -24.24 30.33
CA MET A 1 -24.54 -23.24 29.42
C MET A 1 -24.45 -21.94 30.20
N SER A 2 -23.27 -21.63 30.73
CA SER A 2 -23.07 -20.55 31.69
C SER A 2 -23.14 -19.18 31.01
N ASN A 3 -24.26 -18.49 31.17
CA ASN A 3 -24.34 -17.05 30.89
C ASN A 3 -23.51 -16.32 31.97
N SER A 4 -22.21 -16.11 31.71
CA SER A 4 -21.45 -15.12 32.48
C SER A 4 -21.92 -13.74 31.99
N THR A 5 -22.71 -13.06 32.80
CA THR A 5 -23.05 -11.65 32.58
C THR A 5 -21.76 -10.85 32.64
N GLN A 6 -21.16 -10.59 31.47
CA GLN A 6 -19.91 -9.86 31.38
C GLN A 6 -20.17 -8.44 31.88
N SER A 7 -19.58 -8.09 33.02
CA SER A 7 -19.77 -6.78 33.64
C SER A 7 -19.20 -5.71 32.70
N CYS A 8 -20.08 -4.86 32.18
CA CYS A 8 -19.72 -3.78 31.26
C CYS A 8 -19.86 -2.43 31.99
N PRO A 9 -18.82 -1.59 32.02
CA PRO A 9 -18.90 -0.26 32.61
C PRO A 9 -19.87 0.63 31.82
N VAL A 10 -20.31 1.75 32.40
CA VAL A 10 -21.15 2.73 31.69
C VAL A 10 -20.37 3.28 30.48
N GLY A 11 -20.93 3.12 29.29
CA GLY A 11 -20.25 3.46 28.02
C GLY A 11 -19.27 2.40 27.50
N GLY A 12 -19.18 1.23 28.17
CA GLY A 12 -18.35 0.12 27.72
C GLY A 12 -18.94 -0.63 26.53
N LEU A 13 -18.08 -1.38 25.85
CA LEU A 13 -18.44 -2.24 24.73
C LEU A 13 -18.21 -3.71 25.11
N ILE A 14 -19.18 -4.56 24.79
CA ILE A 14 -19.04 -6.02 24.84
C ILE A 14 -18.77 -6.46 23.41
N LEU A 15 -17.52 -6.85 23.13
CA LEU A 15 -17.11 -7.29 21.80
C LEU A 15 -17.40 -8.78 21.63
N ALA A 16 -17.85 -9.18 20.45
CA ALA A 16 -17.91 -10.58 20.09
C ALA A 16 -16.50 -11.17 20.01
N GLU A 17 -16.36 -12.44 20.38
CA GLU A 17 -15.12 -13.18 20.17
C GLU A 17 -14.89 -13.42 18.67
N GLY A 18 -13.62 -13.42 18.26
CA GLY A 18 -13.20 -13.65 16.88
C GLY A 18 -12.26 -12.58 16.34
N SER A 19 -11.83 -12.76 15.10
CA SER A 19 -11.01 -11.80 14.37
C SER A 19 -11.76 -11.32 13.13
N ILE A 20 -11.49 -10.08 12.72
CA ILE A 20 -12.07 -9.50 11.51
C ILE A 20 -11.02 -9.60 10.41
N GLU A 21 -11.32 -10.37 9.37
CA GLU A 21 -10.48 -10.41 8.17
C GLU A 21 -10.61 -9.08 7.41
N LEU A 22 -9.46 -8.48 7.08
CA LEU A 22 -9.40 -7.23 6.34
C LEU A 22 -9.10 -7.51 4.88
N ASN A 23 -9.66 -6.68 3.99
CA ASN A 23 -9.37 -6.70 2.55
C ASN A 23 -9.56 -8.07 1.86
N ALA A 24 -10.46 -8.91 2.39
CA ALA A 24 -10.72 -10.25 1.89
C ALA A 24 -10.99 -10.27 0.37
N GLY A 25 -10.48 -11.31 -0.29
CA GLY A 25 -10.68 -11.56 -1.72
C GLY A 25 -9.84 -10.69 -2.66
N LYS A 26 -8.96 -9.82 -2.16
CA LYS A 26 -8.05 -9.03 -3.00
C LYS A 26 -6.76 -9.79 -3.30
N PRO A 27 -6.23 -9.71 -4.55
CA PRO A 27 -4.94 -10.29 -4.86
C PRO A 27 -3.84 -9.56 -4.11
N THR A 28 -2.97 -10.32 -3.45
CA THR A 28 -1.84 -9.80 -2.68
C THR A 28 -0.56 -9.85 -3.49
N THR A 29 0.37 -8.94 -3.20
CA THR A 29 1.71 -8.92 -3.78
C THR A 29 2.70 -8.52 -2.73
N THR A 30 3.64 -9.41 -2.45
CA THR A 30 4.63 -9.21 -1.40
C THR A 30 5.92 -8.70 -1.99
N LEU A 31 6.46 -7.59 -1.45
CA LEU A 31 7.67 -6.94 -1.93
C LEU A 31 8.64 -6.68 -0.79
N LYS A 32 9.94 -6.84 -1.08
CA LYS A 32 11.01 -6.37 -0.20
C LYS A 32 11.30 -4.91 -0.48
N VAL A 33 11.28 -4.10 0.57
CA VAL A 33 11.42 -2.65 0.52
C VAL A 33 12.56 -2.24 1.43
N ARG A 34 13.56 -1.59 0.84
CA ARG A 34 14.75 -1.11 1.54
C ARG A 34 14.78 0.41 1.60
N ASN A 35 15.02 0.97 2.77
CA ASN A 35 15.26 2.40 2.90
C ASN A 35 16.75 2.71 2.68
N THR A 36 17.07 3.35 1.55
CA THR A 36 18.44 3.76 1.21
C THR A 36 18.79 5.17 1.70
N GLY A 37 17.82 5.86 2.30
CA GLY A 37 18.00 7.20 2.84
C GLY A 37 18.63 7.19 4.23
N ASP A 38 19.00 8.38 4.69
CA ASP A 38 19.57 8.66 6.01
C ASP A 38 18.51 8.96 7.09
N ARG A 39 17.24 9.09 6.68
CA ARG A 39 16.12 9.48 7.53
C ARG A 39 15.03 8.40 7.54
N PRO A 40 14.29 8.27 8.65
CA PRO A 40 13.19 7.33 8.73
C PRO A 40 12.04 7.72 7.80
N ILE A 41 11.41 6.73 7.18
CA ILE A 41 10.30 6.90 6.24
C ILE A 41 9.11 6.11 6.75
N GLN A 42 7.92 6.71 6.77
CA GLN A 42 6.69 6.06 7.17
C GLN A 42 5.62 6.20 6.09
N VAL A 43 5.02 5.08 5.68
CA VAL A 43 4.05 5.02 4.58
C VAL A 43 2.71 4.52 5.12
N GLY A 44 1.66 5.30 4.88
CA GLY A 44 0.30 5.00 5.35
C GLY A 44 -0.43 3.94 4.52
N SER A 45 -1.44 3.33 5.12
CA SER A 45 -2.27 2.25 4.55
C SER A 45 -2.83 2.53 3.14
N HIS A 46 -3.24 3.77 2.86
CA HIS A 46 -3.92 4.15 1.61
C HIS A 46 -3.04 4.98 0.65
N PHE A 47 -1.76 5.10 0.95
CA PHE A 47 -0.84 5.77 0.05
C PHE A 47 -0.58 4.89 -1.18
N HIS A 48 -0.54 5.50 -2.38
CA HIS A 48 -0.18 4.77 -3.59
C HIS A 48 1.30 4.35 -3.52
N PHE A 49 1.55 3.06 -3.25
CA PHE A 49 2.87 2.60 -2.84
C PHE A 49 3.94 2.83 -3.92
N PHE A 50 3.55 2.76 -5.19
CA PHE A 50 4.37 3.15 -6.34
C PHE A 50 5.01 4.53 -6.23
N GLU A 51 4.30 5.49 -5.60
CA GLU A 51 4.71 6.88 -5.48
C GLU A 51 5.35 7.17 -4.12
N ALA A 52 5.63 6.14 -3.32
CA ALA A 52 6.30 6.31 -2.03
C ALA A 52 7.70 6.92 -2.24
N ASN A 53 8.26 7.47 -1.17
CA ASN A 53 9.51 8.24 -1.17
C ASN A 53 10.58 7.65 -2.11
N ALA A 54 11.25 8.51 -2.88
CA ALA A 54 12.27 8.13 -3.86
C ALA A 54 13.43 7.31 -3.28
N TYR A 55 13.75 7.46 -1.99
CA TYR A 55 14.80 6.71 -1.30
C TYR A 55 14.40 5.28 -0.89
N LEU A 56 13.11 4.93 -0.99
CA LEU A 56 12.67 3.54 -0.84
C LEU A 56 12.95 2.80 -2.14
N GLU A 57 13.77 1.76 -2.04
CA GLU A 57 14.13 0.88 -3.13
C GLU A 57 13.34 -0.43 -3.04
N PHE A 58 12.55 -0.68 -4.08
CA PHE A 58 11.72 -1.88 -4.26
C PHE A 58 11.36 -1.99 -5.75
N ASP A 59 10.73 -3.09 -6.15
CA ASP A 59 10.17 -3.22 -7.50
C ASP A 59 8.92 -2.34 -7.64
N ARG A 60 9.10 -1.15 -8.20
CA ARG A 60 8.01 -0.20 -8.41
C ARG A 60 7.02 -0.72 -9.45
N SER A 61 7.46 -1.48 -10.44
CA SER A 61 6.57 -2.03 -11.47
C SER A 61 5.45 -2.86 -10.84
N GLN A 62 5.78 -3.65 -9.82
CA GLN A 62 4.84 -4.48 -9.08
C GLN A 62 3.95 -3.70 -8.09
N ALA A 63 4.35 -2.49 -7.69
CA ALA A 63 3.59 -1.65 -6.76
C ALA A 63 2.57 -0.73 -7.45
N PHE A 64 2.55 -0.68 -8.78
CA PHE A 64 1.66 0.19 -9.54
C PHE A 64 0.17 -0.12 -9.32
N GLY A 65 -0.59 0.89 -8.91
CA GLY A 65 -2.02 0.77 -8.58
C GLY A 65 -2.31 0.10 -7.24
N LYS A 66 -1.29 -0.08 -6.37
CA LYS A 66 -1.42 -0.82 -5.11
C LYS A 66 -1.16 0.05 -3.88
N ARG A 67 -1.67 -0.41 -2.75
CA ARG A 67 -1.51 0.17 -1.41
C ARG A 67 -1.16 -0.91 -0.40
N LEU A 68 -0.68 -0.52 0.78
CA LEU A 68 -0.35 -1.46 1.85
C LEU A 68 -1.60 -2.23 2.33
N ASP A 69 -1.44 -3.54 2.51
CA ASP A 69 -2.44 -4.43 3.07
C ASP A 69 -2.33 -4.46 4.60
N ILE A 70 -2.68 -3.34 5.21
CA ILE A 70 -2.67 -3.14 6.65
C ILE A 70 -3.99 -2.49 7.09
N PRO A 71 -4.32 -2.50 8.39
CA PRO A 71 -5.51 -1.82 8.89
C PRO A 71 -5.56 -0.35 8.45
N ALA A 72 -6.76 0.12 8.09
CA ALA A 72 -6.95 1.51 7.69
C ALA A 72 -6.40 2.45 8.77
N THR A 73 -5.90 3.62 8.35
CA THR A 73 -5.28 4.64 9.23
C THR A 73 -3.90 4.26 9.80
N THR A 74 -3.49 2.99 9.76
CA THR A 74 -2.14 2.59 10.19
C THR A 74 -1.08 2.84 9.10
N ALA A 75 0.20 2.64 9.46
CA ALA A 75 1.34 2.89 8.60
C ALA A 75 2.49 1.92 8.91
N VAL A 76 3.37 1.69 7.92
CA VAL A 76 4.61 0.94 8.08
C VAL A 76 5.78 1.91 8.14
N ARG A 77 6.67 1.72 9.11
CA ARG A 77 7.87 2.54 9.33
C ARG A 77 9.13 1.78 8.90
N PHE A 78 9.97 2.45 8.14
CA PHE A 78 11.27 1.99 7.66
C PHE A 78 12.35 2.88 8.27
N GLU A 79 13.22 2.29 9.09
CA GLU A 79 14.39 3.01 9.60
C GLU A 79 15.45 3.18 8.49
N PRO A 80 16.42 4.09 8.63
CA PRO A 80 17.54 4.21 7.68
C PRO A 80 18.30 2.89 7.53
N GLY A 81 18.49 2.41 6.29
CA GLY A 81 19.18 1.14 5.99
C GLY A 81 18.37 -0.13 6.22
N ASP A 82 17.15 -0.02 6.75
CA ASP A 82 16.27 -1.14 7.06
C ASP A 82 15.67 -1.76 5.77
N GLU A 83 15.50 -3.08 5.77
CA GLU A 83 14.83 -3.82 4.70
C GLU A 83 13.69 -4.65 5.29
N LYS A 84 12.45 -4.37 4.85
CA LYS A 84 11.25 -5.09 5.29
C LYS A 84 10.46 -5.63 4.13
N GLU A 85 9.82 -6.75 4.37
CA GLU A 85 8.84 -7.32 3.48
C GLU A 85 7.46 -6.71 3.78
N VAL A 86 6.76 -6.24 2.75
CA VAL A 86 5.42 -5.66 2.86
C VAL A 86 4.48 -6.30 1.87
N THR A 87 3.22 -6.44 2.29
CA THR A 87 2.14 -6.94 1.45
C THR A 87 1.34 -5.78 0.88
N LEU A 88 1.11 -5.81 -0.44
CA LEU A 88 0.34 -4.82 -1.16
C LEU A 88 -0.92 -5.45 -1.76
N ILE A 89 -1.97 -4.64 -1.86
CA ILE A 89 -3.23 -4.98 -2.52
C ILE A 89 -3.63 -3.87 -3.49
N PRO A 90 -4.39 -4.17 -4.56
CA PRO A 90 -4.86 -3.16 -5.48
C PRO A 90 -5.78 -2.15 -4.78
N ILE A 91 -5.64 -0.89 -5.19
CA ILE A 91 -6.63 0.14 -4.87
C ILE A 91 -7.95 -0.26 -5.54
N GLY A 92 -9.06 -0.09 -4.81
CA GLY A 92 -10.40 -0.40 -5.31
C GLY A 92 -11.08 0.79 -6.01
N GLY A 93 -12.40 0.70 -6.18
CA GLY A 93 -13.19 1.75 -6.82
C GLY A 93 -12.81 1.93 -8.30
N GLY A 94 -12.84 3.17 -8.80
CA GLY A 94 -12.47 3.45 -10.20
C GLY A 94 -10.98 3.34 -10.53
N GLN A 95 -10.13 2.99 -9.55
CA GLN A 95 -8.68 2.84 -9.70
C GLN A 95 -8.03 4.06 -10.39
N ARG A 96 -8.44 5.27 -10.02
CA ARG A 96 -7.87 6.53 -10.51
C ARG A 96 -7.12 7.21 -9.39
N ILE A 97 -5.87 7.54 -9.65
CA ILE A 97 -4.91 8.05 -8.68
C ILE A 97 -4.49 9.45 -9.12
N TYR A 98 -4.68 10.43 -8.26
CA TYR A 98 -4.38 11.84 -8.52
C TYR A 98 -3.64 12.44 -7.31
N GLY A 99 -2.66 13.32 -7.56
CA GLY A 99 -1.89 13.98 -6.50
C GLY A 99 -0.59 13.24 -6.21
N PHE A 100 -0.41 12.71 -4.99
CA PHE A 100 0.81 12.00 -4.54
C PHE A 100 2.12 12.68 -4.98
N ASN A 101 2.88 12.08 -5.91
CA ASN A 101 4.08 12.68 -6.51
C ASN A 101 3.90 12.97 -8.01
N ASN A 102 2.64 13.05 -8.45
CA ASN A 102 2.24 13.29 -9.84
C ASN A 102 2.89 12.30 -10.83
N LEU A 103 3.19 11.08 -10.38
CA LEU A 103 3.80 10.08 -11.27
C LEU A 103 2.78 9.44 -12.20
N VAL A 104 1.51 9.37 -11.79
CA VAL A 104 0.45 8.72 -12.55
C VAL A 104 -0.64 9.67 -13.02
N ASP A 105 -1.27 10.41 -12.10
CA ASP A 105 -2.42 11.31 -12.36
C ASP A 105 -3.45 10.73 -13.34
N GLY A 106 -3.93 9.52 -13.05
CA GLY A 106 -4.79 8.78 -13.96
C GLY A 106 -5.16 7.39 -13.49
N TRP A 107 -5.63 6.58 -14.45
CA TRP A 107 -6.11 5.23 -14.19
C TRP A 107 -4.95 4.24 -14.03
N THR A 108 -5.05 3.35 -13.04
CA THR A 108 -4.06 2.33 -12.70
C THR A 108 -4.57 0.89 -12.77
N GLY A 109 -5.81 0.70 -13.20
CA GLY A 109 -6.41 -0.63 -13.23
C GLY A 109 -5.74 -1.61 -14.19
N SER A 110 -6.18 -2.86 -14.06
CA SER A 110 -5.82 -3.99 -14.94
C SER A 110 -7.06 -4.62 -15.59
N GLU A 111 -8.24 -4.04 -15.39
CA GLU A 111 -9.54 -4.67 -15.69
C GLU A 111 -9.96 -4.64 -17.17
N HIS A 112 -9.22 -3.94 -18.03
CA HIS A 112 -9.50 -3.97 -19.46
C HIS A 112 -8.51 -4.89 -20.19
N ASP A 113 -9.05 -5.68 -21.12
CA ASP A 113 -8.40 -6.59 -22.09
C ASP A 113 -7.46 -5.87 -23.08
N HIS A 114 -6.85 -4.79 -22.62
CA HIS A 114 -5.91 -3.96 -23.35
C HIS A 114 -4.53 -4.18 -22.75
N ALA A 115 -3.71 -4.95 -23.47
CA ALA A 115 -2.26 -5.03 -23.25
C ALA A 115 -1.59 -3.64 -23.24
N TYR A 116 -2.26 -2.63 -23.80
CA TYR A 116 -1.79 -1.25 -23.86
C TYR A 116 -2.11 -0.47 -22.58
N ARG A 117 -1.12 -0.33 -21.70
CA ARG A 117 -1.17 0.51 -20.49
C ARG A 117 -0.21 1.72 -20.63
N PRO A 118 -0.57 2.76 -21.40
CA PRO A 118 0.33 3.87 -21.68
C PRO A 118 0.76 4.64 -20.42
N ARG A 119 -0.17 4.77 -19.46
CA ARG A 119 0.09 5.43 -18.18
C ARG A 119 1.11 4.70 -17.32
N PHE A 120 1.12 3.37 -17.38
CA PHE A 120 2.14 2.57 -16.69
C PHE A 120 3.53 2.84 -17.27
N GLY A 121 3.67 2.80 -18.60
CA GLY A 121 4.95 3.09 -19.26
C GLY A 121 5.40 4.54 -19.07
N GLU A 122 4.47 5.50 -19.06
CA GLU A 122 4.77 6.91 -18.73
C GLU A 122 5.22 7.07 -17.28
N ALA A 123 4.52 6.45 -16.32
CA ALA A 123 4.84 6.52 -14.91
C ALA A 123 6.22 5.90 -14.61
N MET A 124 6.54 4.77 -15.24
CA MET A 124 7.87 4.14 -15.11
C MET A 124 8.99 5.03 -15.67
N ARG A 125 8.75 5.71 -16.80
CA ARG A 125 9.71 6.70 -17.32
C ARG A 125 9.89 7.87 -16.36
N ARG A 126 8.80 8.37 -15.76
CA ARG A 126 8.87 9.44 -14.74
C ARG A 126 9.62 8.99 -13.49
N VAL A 127 9.45 7.75 -13.04
CA VAL A 127 10.23 7.15 -11.94
C VAL A 127 11.72 7.23 -12.22
N GLU A 128 12.15 6.81 -13.42
CA GLU A 128 13.56 6.87 -13.81
C GLU A 128 14.06 8.33 -13.92
N LEU A 129 13.29 9.21 -14.56
CA LEU A 129 13.67 10.62 -14.77
C LEU A 129 13.77 11.41 -13.45
N LEU A 130 12.88 11.16 -12.50
CA LEU A 130 12.81 11.87 -11.21
C LEU A 130 13.64 11.19 -10.11
N GLY A 131 14.35 10.10 -10.43
CA GLY A 131 15.30 9.46 -9.52
C GLY A 131 14.66 8.62 -8.41
N PHE A 132 13.43 8.13 -8.61
CA PHE A 132 12.81 7.18 -7.69
C PHE A 132 13.52 5.83 -7.77
N LYS A 133 14.10 5.36 -6.65
CA LYS A 133 14.84 4.10 -6.60
C LYS A 133 13.93 2.94 -6.99
N ASN A 134 14.38 2.14 -7.94
CA ASN A 134 13.67 0.98 -8.45
C ASN A 134 14.62 -0.21 -8.50
N LYS A 135 14.19 -1.34 -7.94
CA LYS A 135 14.91 -2.62 -8.02
C LYS A 135 14.32 -3.37 -9.22
N ARG A 136 15.12 -3.50 -10.29
CA ARG A 136 14.77 -4.32 -11.46
C ARG A 136 14.91 -5.80 -11.13
#